data_AF-A0A1Y3B309-F1
#
_entry.id   AF-A0A1Y3B309-F1
#
_cell.length_a   1.000
_cell.length_b   1.000
_cell.length_c   1.000
_cell.angle_alpha   90.00
_cell.angle_beta   90.00
_cell.angle_gamma   90.00
#
_symmetry.space_group_name_H-M   'P 1'
#
loop_
_entity.id
_entity.type
_entity.pdbx_description
1 polymer ?
#
loop_
_entity_poly.entity_id
_entity_poly.type
_entity_poly.pdbx_seq_one_letter_code
_entity_poly.pdbx_strand_id
1 'polypeptide(L)' 'NSSLFLLFERRARIYRYDTVDEEPEFKERGTGTVKILQHKQTGMYRILMRREKTLKICANHYS' A
#
# COMPACT_ATOMS: atom_id res chain seq x y z
N ASN A 1 22.58 0.10 -1.24
CA ASN A 1 22.13 -1.11 -0.52
C ASN A 1 20.65 -1.03 -0.21
N SER A 2 19.79 -1.52 -1.11
CA SER A 2 18.38 -1.70 -0.76
C SER A 2 18.27 -2.90 0.19
N SER A 3 17.96 -2.63 1.45
CA SER A 3 17.72 -3.64 2.50
C SER A 3 16.38 -4.38 2.32
N LEU A 4 15.70 -4.19 1.18
CA LEU A 4 14.37 -4.72 0.90
C LEU A 4 14.40 -5.64 -0.33
N PHE A 5 13.72 -6.78 -0.22
CA PHE A 5 13.43 -7.73 -1.28
C PHE A 5 11.98 -7.55 -1.76
N LEU A 6 11.76 -7.52 -3.08
CA LEU A 6 10.43 -7.36 -3.68
C LEU A 6 9.80 -8.73 -3.90
N LEU A 7 8.67 -8.98 -3.23
CA LEU A 7 7.95 -10.25 -3.34
C LEU A 7 6.81 -10.18 -4.35
N PHE A 8 6.19 -9.01 -4.48
CA PHE A 8 5.03 -8.83 -5.34
C PHE A 8 4.96 -7.40 -5.86
N GLU A 9 4.59 -7.25 -7.12
CA GLU A 9 4.32 -5.97 -7.75
C GLU A 9 3.18 -6.09 -8.76
N ARG A 10 2.08 -5.36 -8.51
CA ARG A 10 0.95 -5.24 -9.42
C ARG A 10 0.28 -3.88 -9.33
N ARG A 11 -0.34 -3.47 -10.43
CA ARG A 11 -1.26 -2.35 -10.48
C ARG A 11 -2.57 -2.71 -9.75
N ALA A 12 -3.03 -1.82 -8.89
CA ALA A 12 -4.28 -1.98 -8.17
C ALA A 12 -4.94 -0.63 -7.87
N ARG A 13 -6.21 -0.68 -7.50
CA ARG A 13 -6.93 0.40 -6.84
C ARG A 13 -7.26 -0.04 -5.42
N ILE A 14 -6.91 0.77 -4.43
CA ILE A 14 -7.18 0.49 -3.02
C ILE A 14 -8.29 1.37 -2.50
N TYR A 15 -9.09 0.81 -1.60
CA TYR A 15 -10.19 1.47 -0.92
C TYR A 15 -9.90 1.45 0.58
N ARG A 16 -10.39 2.47 1.29
CA ARG A 16 -10.49 2.47 2.74
C ARG A 16 -11.94 2.32 3.13
N TYR A 17 -12.20 1.56 4.19
CA TYR A 17 -13.51 1.51 4.80
C TYR A 17 -13.66 2.75 5.69
N ASP A 18 -14.64 3.58 5.39
CA ASP A 18 -14.96 4.80 6.12
C ASP A 18 -16.22 4.55 6.96
N THR A 19 -16.14 4.82 8.26
CA THR A 19 -17.22 4.60 9.22
C THR A 19 -17.66 5.89 9.90
N VAL A 20 -17.22 7.04 9.37
CA VAL A 20 -17.56 8.35 9.94
C VAL A 20 -18.97 8.79 9.54
N ASP A 21 -19.45 8.35 8.37
CA ASP A 21 -20.79 8.66 7.89
C ASP A 21 -21.84 7.71 8.50
N GLU A 22 -23.13 8.11 8.43
CA GLU A 22 -24.26 7.32 8.97
C GLU A 22 -24.33 5.91 8.38
N GLU A 23 -23.91 5.76 7.12
CA GLU A 23 -23.75 4.46 6.45
C GLU A 23 -22.27 4.20 6.15
N PRO A 24 -21.67 3.15 6.75
CA PRO A 24 -20.29 2.78 6.46
C PRO A 24 -20.10 2.41 4.99
N GLU A 25 -19.06 2.97 4.35
CA GLU A 25 -18.81 2.77 2.92
C GLU A 25 -17.32 2.65 2.56
N PHE A 26 -17.05 2.05 1.40
CA PHE A 26 -15.70 1.98 0.85
C PHE A 26 -15.40 3.19 -0.02
N LYS A 27 -14.49 4.05 0.41
CA LYS A 27 -14.00 5.20 -0.36
C LYS A 27 -12.66 4.91 -1.02
N GLU A 28 -12.48 5.34 -2.26
CA GLU A 28 -11.19 5.18 -2.95
C GLU A 28 -10.08 5.88 -2.17
N ARG A 29 -8.98 5.15 -1.91
CA ARG A 29 -7.79 5.69 -1.27
C ARG A 29 -6.71 6.04 -2.29
N GLY A 30 -6.59 5.26 -3.35
CA GLY A 30 -5.69 5.58 -4.47
C GLY A 30 -5.56 4.46 -5.49
N THR A 31 -5.08 4.84 -6.68
CA THR A 31 -4.79 3.95 -7.80
C THR A 31 -3.30 4.02 -8.14
N GLY A 32 -2.65 2.87 -8.35
CA GLY A 32 -1.22 2.76 -8.65
C GLY A 32 -0.62 1.39 -8.40
N THR A 33 0.71 1.32 -8.33
CA THR A 33 1.42 0.05 -8.15
C THR A 33 1.59 -0.27 -6.66
N VAL A 34 1.04 -1.40 -6.24
CA VAL A 34 1.22 -1.98 -4.91
C VAL A 34 2.44 -2.89 -4.92
N LYS A 35 3.28 -2.77 -3.89
CA LYS A 35 4.45 -3.60 -3.67
C LYS A 35 4.38 -4.27 -2.31
N ILE A 36 4.66 -5.57 -2.26
CA ILE A 36 4.95 -6.28 -1.00
C ILE A 36 6.47 -6.42 -0.92
N LEU A 37 7.04 -5.85 0.13
CA LEU A 37 8.47 -5.77 0.35
C LEU A 37 8.82 -6.50 1.65
N GLN A 38 9.90 -7.27 1.64
CA GLN A 38 10.45 -7.92 2.83
C GLN A 38 11.79 -7.30 3.19
N HIS A 39 11.99 -6.95 4.46
CA HIS A 39 13.29 -6.52 4.96
C HIS A 39 14.22 -7.71 5.10
N LYS A 40 15.39 -7.65 4.43
CA LYS A 40 16.29 -8.80 4.29
C LYS A 40 16.87 -9.29 5.62
N GLN A 41 17.06 -8.39 6.58
CA GLN A 41 17.71 -8.72 7.86
C GLN A 41 16.71 -9.12 8.94
N THR A 42 15.57 -8.43 9.01
CA THR A 42 14.57 -8.65 10.06
C THR A 42 13.45 -9.60 9.62
N GLY A 43 13.36 -9.91 8.32
CA GLY A 43 12.29 -10.71 7.75
C GLY A 43 10.92 -10.01 7.71
N MET A 44 10.80 -8.79 8.25
CA MET A 44 9.54 -8.05 8.33
C MET A 44 8.98 -7.70 6.95
N TYR A 45 7.67 -7.79 6.80
CA TYR A 45 6.98 -7.46 5.56
C TYR A 45 6.32 -6.09 5.64
N ARG A 46 6.22 -5.43 4.50
CA ARG A 46 5.41 -4.21 4.36
C ARG A 46 4.70 -4.14 3.03
N ILE A 47 3.51 -3.56 3.06
CA ILE A 47 2.78 -3.14 1.88
C ILE A 47 3.11 -1.67 1.63
N LEU A 48 3.58 -1.36 0.42
CA LEU A 48 3.87 0.00 -0.01
C LEU A 48 3.14 0.29 -1.33
N MET A 49 2.41 1.41 -1.38
CA MET A 49 1.76 1.87 -2.60
C MET A 49 1.86 3.39 -2.73
N ARG A 50 2.18 3.83 -3.95
CA ARG A 50 2.17 5.25 -4.36
C ARG A 50 1.15 5.48 -5.46
N ARG A 51 0.53 6.65 -5.47
CA ARG A 51 -0.39 7.07 -6.54
C ARG A 51 0.39 7.37 -7.82
N GLU A 52 -0.14 7.03 -8.98
CA GLU A 52 0.61 7.12 -10.24
C GLU A 52 1.02 8.55 -10.63
N LYS A 53 0.09 9.50 -10.55
CA LYS A 53 0.35 10.88 -11.00
C LYS A 53 1.16 11.69 -9.99
N THR A 54 0.80 11.58 -8.72
CA THR A 54 1.39 12.42 -7.67
C THR A 54 2.57 11.77 -6.97
N LEU A 55 2.78 10.47 -7.14
CA LEU A 55 3.79 9.65 -6.46
C LEU A 55 3.71 9.69 -4.92
N LYS A 56 2.66 10.31 -4.36
CA LYS A 56 2.38 10.38 -2.93
C LYS A 56 2.04 8.97 -2.42
N ILE A 57 2.57 8.64 -1.25
CA ILE A 57 2.27 7.39 -0.54
C ILE A 57 0.78 7.37 -0.20
N CYS A 58 0.12 6.25 -0.47
CA CYS A 58 -1.29 6.03 -0.14
C CYS A 58 -1.51 4.80 0.76
N ALA A 59 -0.54 3.87 0.80
CA ALA A 59 -0.44 2.79 1.77
C ALA A 59 1.04 2.56 2.14
N ASN A 60 1.32 2.43 3.44
CA ASN A 60 2.62 2.06 3.99
C ASN A 60 2.41 1.40 5.35
N HIS A 61 2.19 0.08 5.33
CA HIS A 61 1.81 -0.69 6.52
C HIS A 61 2.77 -1.87 6.67
N TYR A 62 3.31 -2.04 7.87
CA TYR A 62 4.01 -3.27 8.26
C TYR A 62 2.96 -4.32 8.62
N SER A 63 3.21 -5.57 8.23
CA SER A 63 2.45 -6.73 8.69
C SER A 63 3.18 -7.44 9.82
#